data_AF-A0AAV9L1J3-F1
#
_entry.id   AF-A0AAV9L1J3-F1
#
_cell.length_a   1.000
_cell.length_b   1.000
_cell.length_c   1.000
_cell.angle_alpha   90.00
_cell.angle_beta   90.00
_cell.angle_gamma   90.00
#
_symmetry.space_group_name_H-M   'P 1'
#
loop_
_entity.id
_entity.type
_entity.pdbx_description
1 polymer ?
#
loop_
_entity_poly.entity_id
_entity_poly.type
_entity_poly.pdbx_seq_one_letter_code
_entity_poly.pdbx_strand_id
1 'polypeptide(L)' 'MVMDDLVVKPMSTISSITLLNKFNVKDVGVLHEKVVHFGMEEVLKLLKASFESKAVLTSVFMSSSIQAEK' A
#
# COMPACT_ATOMS: atom_id res chain seq x y z
N MET A 1 6.72 8.02 -1.46
CA MET A 1 5.88 6.84 -1.77
C MET A 1 6.68 5.59 -1.54
N VAL A 2 6.05 4.57 -0.98
CA VAL A 2 6.62 3.23 -0.76
C VAL A 2 5.71 2.24 -1.45
N MET A 3 6.27 1.25 -2.14
CA MET A 3 5.53 0.20 -2.84
C MET A 3 5.88 -1.18 -2.25
N ASP A 4 5.29 -2.24 -2.81
CA ASP A 4 5.52 -3.62 -2.36
C ASP A 4 6.98 -4.08 -2.44
N ASP A 5 7.81 -3.41 -3.24
CA ASP A 5 9.26 -3.60 -3.29
C ASP A 5 10.01 -2.93 -2.13
N LEU A 6 9.28 -2.30 -1.20
CA LEU A 6 9.77 -1.55 -0.04
C LEU A 6 10.74 -0.41 -0.40
N VAL A 7 10.78 -0.01 -1.67
CA VAL A 7 11.64 1.09 -2.13
C VAL A 7 10.98 2.41 -1.79
N VAL A 8 11.69 3.23 -1.02
CA VAL A 8 11.26 4.59 -0.67
C VAL A 8 11.66 5.55 -1.79
N LYS A 9 10.67 6.20 -2.40
CA LYS A 9 10.88 7.27 -3.39
C LYS A 9 10.36 8.60 -2.86
N PRO A 10 11.17 9.67 -2.82
CA PRO A 10 10.68 11.01 -2.50
C PRO A 10 9.67 11.45 -3.56
N MET A 11 8.52 11.96 -3.14
CA MET A 11 7.42 12.34 -4.03
C MET A 11 6.76 13.63 -3.55
N SER A 12 6.54 14.55 -4.47
CA SER A 12 5.63 15.68 -4.32
C SER A 12 4.23 15.32 -4.82
N THR A 13 3.22 16.14 -4.54
CA THR A 13 1.83 15.93 -5.00
C THR A 13 1.75 15.68 -6.51
N ILE A 14 2.45 16.49 -7.32
CA ILE A 14 2.47 16.37 -8.79
C ILE A 14 3.13 15.05 -9.23
N SER A 15 4.21 14.65 -8.56
CA SER A 15 4.91 13.40 -8.85
C SER A 15 4.03 12.19 -8.53
N SER A 16 3.29 12.22 -7.42
CA SER A 16 2.35 11.17 -7.03
C SER A 16 1.24 10.98 -8.06
N ILE A 17 0.64 12.08 -8.56
CA ILE A 17 -0.39 12.03 -9.60
C ILE A 17 0.17 11.48 -10.92
N THR A 18 1.38 11.92 -11.30
CA THR A 18 2.06 11.43 -12.51
C THR A 18 2.31 9.92 -12.45
N LEU A 19 2.67 9.41 -11.26
CA LEU A 19 2.87 8.00 -11.04
C LEU A 19 1.57 7.19 -11.10
N LEU A 20 0.46 7.70 -10.55
CA LEU A 20 -0.87 7.09 -10.71
C LEU A 20 -1.25 6.97 -12.19
N ASN A 21 -1.01 8.01 -12.98
CA ASN A 21 -1.23 7.98 -14.44
C ASN A 21 -0.33 6.93 -15.12
N LYS A 22 0.93 6.77 -14.69
CA LYS A 22 1.83 5.71 -15.19
C LYS A 22 1.30 4.30 -14.89
N PHE A 23 0.61 4.11 -13.76
CA PHE A 23 -0.11 2.87 -13.44
C PHE A 23 -1.48 2.76 -14.14
N ASN A 24 -1.75 3.63 -15.12
CA ASN A 24 -2.97 3.64 -15.91
C ASN A 24 -4.24 3.94 -15.09
N VAL A 25 -4.08 4.61 -13.94
CA VAL A 25 -5.19 5.18 -13.16
C VAL A 25 -5.59 6.49 -13.83
N LYS A 26 -6.68 6.44 -14.61
CA LYS A 26 -7.18 7.60 -15.37
C LYS A 26 -8.09 8.50 -14.56
N ASP A 27 -8.76 7.94 -13.56
CA ASP A 27 -9.64 8.66 -12.65
C ASP A 27 -9.13 8.46 -11.23
N VAL A 28 -8.71 9.55 -10.59
CA VAL A 28 -8.25 9.54 -9.19
C VAL A 28 -9.44 9.54 -8.24
N GLY A 29 -10.64 9.95 -8.69
CA GLY A 29 -11.86 10.00 -7.90
C GLY A 29 -12.41 8.62 -7.50
N VAL A 30 -11.99 7.55 -8.20
CA VAL A 30 -12.34 6.17 -7.84
C VAL A 30 -11.36 5.54 -6.83
N LEU A 31 -10.29 6.24 -6.47
CA LEU A 31 -9.33 5.72 -5.48
C LEU A 31 -9.89 5.88 -4.07
N HIS A 32 -9.68 4.84 -3.26
CA HIS A 32 -10.05 4.85 -1.84
C HIS A 32 -8.83 5.16 -0.98
N GLU A 33 -8.96 6.17 -0.12
CA GLU A 33 -7.95 6.49 0.89
C GLU A 33 -8.18 5.62 2.13
N LYS A 34 -7.13 4.92 2.56
CA LYS A 34 -7.12 4.17 3.82
C LYS A 34 -5.93 4.62 4.66
N VAL A 35 -6.21 5.17 5.83
CA VAL A 35 -5.17 5.44 6.83
C VAL A 35 -4.84 4.14 7.54
N VAL A 36 -3.55 3.82 7.60
CA VAL A 36 -3.04 2.67 8.35
C VAL A 36 -2.17 3.17 9.49
N HIS A 37 -2.39 2.63 10.69
CA HIS A 37 -1.51 2.88 11.83
C HIS A 37 -0.30 1.97 11.73
N PHE A 38 0.87 2.51 12.03
CA PHE A 38 2.14 1.82 11.86
C PHE A 38 2.88 1.75 13.18
N GLY A 39 2.75 0.63 13.89
CA GLY A 39 3.40 0.36 15.16
C GLY A 39 4.42 -0.78 15.08
N MET A 40 4.88 -1.22 16.25
CA MET A 40 5.85 -2.32 16.37
C MET A 40 5.32 -3.62 15.76
N GLU A 41 4.03 -3.91 15.98
CA GLU A 41 3.40 -5.14 15.48
C GLU A 41 3.30 -5.15 13.96
N GLU A 42 2.93 -4.03 13.34
CA GLU A 42 2.86 -3.90 11.89
C GLU A 42 4.23 -4.01 11.24
N VAL A 43 5.28 -3.47 11.89
CA VAL A 43 6.67 -3.64 11.44
C VAL A 43 7.09 -5.10 11.46
N LEU A 44 6.74 -5.86 12.50
CA LEU A 44 7.05 -7.29 12.57
C LEU A 44 6.29 -8.09 11.49
N LYS A 45 5.00 -7.77 11.26
CA LYS A 45 4.21 -8.36 10.18
C LYS A 45 4.79 -8.05 8.80
N LEU A 46 5.23 -6.82 8.58
CA LEU A 46 5.90 -6.38 7.36
C LEU A 46 7.22 -7.11 7.12
N LEU A 47 8.04 -7.23 8.17
CA LEU A 47 9.31 -7.93 8.09
C LEU A 47 9.08 -9.40 7.72
N LYS A 48 8.13 -10.06 8.39
CA LYS A 48 7.74 -11.43 8.05
C LYS A 48 7.28 -11.54 6.59
N ALA A 49 6.36 -10.68 6.17
CA ALA A 49 5.85 -10.66 4.80
C ALA A 49 6.95 -10.40 3.76
N SER A 50 8.00 -9.65 4.09
CA SER A 50 9.14 -9.41 3.20
C SER A 50 9.93 -10.67 2.85
N PHE A 51 9.88 -11.71 3.69
CA PHE A 51 10.50 -13.00 3.41
C PHE A 51 9.56 -13.98 2.70
N GLU A 52 8.24 -13.79 2.83
CA GLU A 52 7.23 -14.73 2.35
C GLU A 52 6.57 -14.30 1.02
N SER A 53 6.57 -13.00 0.71
CA SER A 53 5.80 -12.44 -0.41
C SER A 53 6.54 -11.32 -1.13
N LYS A 54 6.28 -11.20 -2.44
CA LYS A 54 6.70 -10.05 -3.26
C LYS A 54 5.73 -8.87 -3.20
N ALA A 55 4.53 -9.09 -2.65
CA ALA A 55 3.47 -8.11 -2.50
C ALA A 55 3.34 -7.72 -1.02
N VAL A 56 4.42 -7.18 -0.44
CA VAL A 56 4.58 -7.06 1.01
C VAL A 56 3.53 -6.15 1.64
N LEU A 57 3.40 -4.90 1.18
CA LEU A 57 2.43 -3.94 1.71
C LEU A 57 0.99 -4.41 1.48
N THR A 58 0.72 -4.96 0.29
CA THR A 58 -0.59 -5.53 -0.05
C THR A 58 -0.95 -6.68 0.90
N SER A 59 -0.01 -7.57 1.17
CA SER A 59 -0.21 -8.73 2.04
C SER A 59 -0.38 -8.40 3.52
N VAL A 60 0.08 -7.23 3.98
CA VAL A 60 -0.06 -6.81 5.39
C VAL A 60 -1.27 -5.90 5.59
N PHE A 61 -1.54 -4.99 4.65
CA PHE A 61 -2.51 -3.91 4.85
C PHE A 61 -3.81 -4.05 4.03
N MET A 62 -3.82 -4.90 2.99
CA MET A 62 -4.99 -5.14 2.14
C MET A 62 -5.62 -6.53 2.35
N SER A 63 -4.95 -7.43 3.09
CA SER A 63 -5.40 -8.79 3.40
C SER A 63 -6.40 -8.85 4.57
N SER A 64 -7.49 -8.09 4.52
CA SER A 64 -8.71 -8.39 5.28
C SER A 64 -9.84 -7.41 4.96
N SER A 65 -10.66 -7.80 3.98
CA SER A 65 -12.08 -7.42 3.88
C SER A 65 -12.86 -8.56 3.22
N ILE A 66 -12.78 -9.78 3.77
CA ILE A 66 -14.03 -10.50 4.04
C ILE A 66 -14.44 -10.02 5.42
N GLN A 67 -15.17 -8.90 5.46
CA GLN A 67 -16.07 -8.66 6.56
C GLN A 67 -17.23 -9.62 6.32
N ALA A 68 -17.12 -10.82 6.89
CA ALA A 68 -18.29 -11.65 7.15
C ALA A 68 -19.13 -10.94 8.21
N GLU A 69 -20.30 -10.47 7.77
CA GLU A 69 -21.59 -10.51 8.46
C GLU A 69 -21.75 -9.78 9.81
N LYS A 70 -22.60 -8.73 9.83
CA LYS A 70 -23.94 -8.79 10.45
C LYS A 70 -24.83 -7.61 10.04
#